data_AF-A0A162CZ29-F1
#
_entry.id   AF-A0A162CZ29-F1
#
_cell.length_a   1.000
_cell.length_b   1.000
_cell.length_c   1.000
_cell.angle_alpha   90.00
_cell.angle_beta   90.00
_cell.angle_gamma   90.00
#
_symmetry.space_group_name_H-M   'P 1'
#
loop_
_entity.id
_entity.type
_entity.pdbx_description
1 polymer ?
#
loop_
_entity_poly.entity_id
_entity_poly.type
_entity_poly.pdbx_seq_one_letter_code
_entity_poly.pdbx_strand_id
1 'polypeptide(L)'
;KEVITGTQDWVYEHLGALFWVVELWSPNKEAGIEGYKWIDWYRDHPVEDDLKLLKWSDEQCGGQAHVDWKPFLHPQLGQVEIGGWDKMNYWRNPPPALREREAARFPAWMNQIALSLPKLELLRTEVRALGPDSWRIRMAVANSGYLPAYVTKRALERKVVRGVMFEIHLPPADP
;
A
#
# COMPACT_ATOMS: atom_id res chain seq x y z
N LYS A 1 -14.53 -23.31 10.14
CA LYS A 1 -13.11 -23.37 9.78
C LYS A 1 -12.76 -21.99 9.24
N GLU A 2 -11.99 -21.19 9.97
CA GLU A 2 -11.45 -19.94 9.41
C GLU A 2 -10.34 -20.33 8.44
N VAL A 3 -10.58 -20.13 7.15
CA VAL A 3 -9.61 -20.41 6.09
C VAL A 3 -8.96 -19.09 5.74
N ILE A 4 -7.64 -19.03 5.88
CA ILE A 4 -6.83 -17.89 5.45
C ILE A 4 -6.62 -18.06 3.95
N THR A 5 -7.11 -17.10 3.14
CA THR A 5 -7.19 -17.28 1.70
C THR A 5 -5.99 -16.69 0.93
N GLY A 6 -5.08 -15.98 1.61
CA GLY A 6 -3.85 -15.47 1.01
C GLY A 6 -2.90 -14.77 1.98
N THR A 7 -1.77 -14.28 1.44
CA THR A 7 -0.71 -13.56 2.19
C THR A 7 -1.23 -12.33 2.92
N GLN A 8 -2.20 -11.65 2.31
CA GLN A 8 -2.85 -10.45 2.81
C GLN A 8 -3.66 -10.72 4.08
N ASP A 9 -4.59 -11.68 4.01
CA ASP A 9 -5.36 -12.14 5.18
C ASP A 9 -4.44 -12.56 6.31
N TRP A 10 -3.33 -13.23 5.99
CA TRP A 10 -2.35 -13.66 6.99
C TRP A 10 -1.78 -12.47 7.78
N VAL A 11 -1.44 -11.35 7.14
CA VAL A 11 -0.88 -10.16 7.81
C VAL A 11 -1.85 -9.64 8.87
N TYR A 12 -3.13 -9.49 8.53
CA TYR A 12 -4.12 -9.05 9.51
C TYR A 12 -4.40 -10.14 10.55
N GLU A 13 -4.63 -11.38 10.11
CA GLU A 13 -5.04 -12.46 11.00
C GLU A 13 -3.97 -12.83 12.01
N HIS A 14 -2.69 -12.80 11.65
CA HIS A 14 -1.59 -13.25 12.51
C HIS A 14 -0.90 -12.08 13.23
N LEU A 15 -0.75 -10.94 12.54
CA LEU A 15 -0.05 -9.77 13.10
C LEU A 15 -1.00 -8.67 13.56
N GLY A 16 -2.30 -8.77 13.29
CA GLY A 16 -3.25 -7.70 13.58
C GLY A 16 -2.95 -6.40 12.83
N ALA A 17 -2.11 -6.45 11.79
CA ALA A 17 -1.69 -5.28 11.04
C ALA A 17 -2.67 -5.00 9.91
N LEU A 18 -3.04 -3.73 9.75
CA LEU A 18 -3.83 -3.29 8.60
C LEU A 18 -2.97 -3.38 7.34
N PHE A 19 -3.57 -3.81 6.23
CA PHE A 19 -2.92 -3.87 4.93
C PHE A 19 -3.90 -3.41 3.86
N TRP A 20 -3.34 -2.98 2.73
CA TRP A 20 -4.12 -2.58 1.56
C TRP A 20 -3.41 -3.04 0.30
N VAL A 21 -4.19 -3.46 -0.68
CA VAL A 21 -3.74 -3.58 -2.06
C VAL A 21 -4.47 -2.53 -2.86
N VAL A 22 -3.69 -1.67 -3.51
CA VAL A 22 -4.22 -0.55 -4.28
C VAL A 22 -3.77 -0.72 -5.71
N GLU A 23 -4.73 -0.99 -6.58
CA GLU A 23 -4.55 -1.02 -8.02
C GLU A 23 -4.56 0.42 -8.53
N LEU A 24 -3.38 0.95 -8.83
CA LEU A 24 -3.22 2.35 -9.23
C LEU A 24 -3.60 2.58 -10.69
N TRP A 25 -3.38 1.60 -11.56
CA TRP A 25 -3.47 1.81 -13.00
C TRP A 25 -4.40 0.82 -13.69
N SER A 26 -5.15 1.29 -14.69
CA SER A 26 -5.99 0.43 -15.53
C SER A 26 -6.14 1.05 -16.93
N PRO A 27 -5.62 0.40 -17.99
CA PRO A 27 -5.84 0.86 -19.36
C PRO A 27 -7.32 0.78 -19.75
N ASN A 28 -8.06 -0.20 -19.22
CA ASN A 28 -9.51 -0.31 -19.41
C ASN A 28 -10.23 0.97 -18.98
N LYS A 29 -9.87 1.52 -17.81
CA LYS A 29 -10.48 2.75 -17.31
C LYS A 29 -10.14 3.94 -18.21
N GLU A 30 -8.89 4.06 -18.65
CA GLU A 30 -8.51 5.15 -19.57
C GLU A 30 -9.17 5.01 -20.95
N ALA A 31 -9.49 3.80 -21.37
CA ALA A 31 -10.28 3.51 -22.57
C ALA A 31 -11.80 3.67 -22.37
N GLY A 32 -12.25 4.11 -21.19
CA GLY A 32 -13.67 4.33 -20.87
C GLY A 32 -14.47 3.04 -20.66
N ILE A 33 -13.80 1.94 -20.30
CA ILE A 33 -14.43 0.67 -19.94
C ILE A 33 -14.65 0.67 -18.43
N GLU A 34 -15.92 0.67 -18.03
CA GLU A 34 -16.35 0.78 -16.63
C GLU A 34 -17.32 -0.35 -16.25
N GLY A 35 -17.53 -0.56 -14.95
CA GLY A 35 -18.56 -1.48 -14.43
C GLY A 35 -18.30 -2.97 -14.68
N TYR A 36 -17.11 -3.35 -15.13
CA TYR A 36 -16.75 -4.75 -15.39
C TYR A 36 -16.18 -5.45 -14.15
N LYS A 37 -16.39 -6.77 -14.08
CA LYS A 37 -15.73 -7.61 -13.07
C LYS A 37 -14.35 -7.97 -13.57
N TRP A 38 -13.31 -7.45 -12.91
CA TRP A 38 -11.91 -7.61 -13.31
C TRP A 38 -11.55 -9.04 -13.74
N ILE A 39 -11.76 -10.02 -12.86
CA ILE A 39 -11.38 -11.42 -13.13
C ILE A 39 -12.15 -12.01 -14.32
N ASP A 40 -13.44 -11.71 -14.41
CA ASP A 40 -14.29 -12.28 -15.46
C ASP A 40 -14.00 -11.64 -16.81
N TRP A 41 -13.71 -10.33 -16.84
CA TRP A 41 -13.35 -9.60 -18.06
C TRP A 41 -12.09 -10.16 -18.72
N TYR A 42 -11.09 -10.59 -17.94
CA TYR A 42 -9.91 -11.26 -18.51
C TYR A 42 -10.19 -12.67 -19.05
N ARG A 43 -11.30 -13.30 -18.68
CA ARG A 43 -11.72 -14.60 -19.23
C ARG A 43 -12.54 -14.42 -20.49
N ASP A 44 -13.46 -13.47 -20.47
CA ASP A 44 -14.37 -13.15 -21.57
C ASP A 44 -14.83 -11.69 -21.47
N HIS A 45 -14.82 -10.98 -22.59
CA HIS A 45 -15.30 -9.62 -22.68
C HIS A 45 -15.79 -9.30 -24.10
N PRO A 46 -16.67 -8.30 -24.27
CA PRO A 46 -17.14 -7.90 -25.59
C PRO A 46 -15.99 -7.38 -26.46
N VAL A 47 -16.02 -7.71 -27.75
CA VAL A 47 -15.02 -7.25 -28.74
C VAL A 47 -14.95 -5.71 -28.81
N GLU A 48 -16.05 -5.04 -28.47
CA GLU A 48 -16.12 -3.58 -28.41
C GLU A 48 -15.13 -2.99 -27.39
N ASP A 49 -14.80 -3.73 -26.33
CA ASP A 49 -13.81 -3.28 -25.34
C ASP A 49 -12.38 -3.36 -25.90
N ASP A 50 -12.05 -4.39 -26.70
CA ASP A 50 -10.78 -4.46 -27.42
C ASP A 50 -10.64 -3.27 -28.38
N LEU A 51 -11.71 -2.92 -29.10
CA LEU A 51 -11.71 -1.77 -30.02
C LEU A 51 -11.49 -0.45 -29.29
N LYS A 52 -12.06 -0.27 -28.08
CA LYS A 52 -11.79 0.91 -27.25
C LYS A 52 -10.34 0.97 -26.80
N LEU A 53 -9.77 -0.17 -26.40
CA LEU A 53 -8.38 -0.26 -25.96
C LEU A 53 -7.42 0.06 -27.11
N LEU A 54 -7.65 -0.50 -28.31
CA LEU A 54 -6.86 -0.19 -29.50
C LEU A 54 -6.96 1.29 -29.86
N LYS A 55 -8.18 1.85 -29.87
CA LYS A 55 -8.39 3.28 -30.07
C LYS A 55 -7.63 4.13 -29.05
N TRP A 56 -7.65 3.75 -27.78
CA TRP A 56 -6.89 4.42 -26.72
C TRP A 56 -5.37 4.33 -26.96
N SER A 57 -4.86 3.18 -27.41
CA SER A 57 -3.47 3.03 -27.81
C SER A 57 -3.10 4.03 -28.91
N ASP A 58 -3.91 4.11 -29.96
CA ASP A 58 -3.64 4.95 -31.13
C ASP A 58 -3.70 6.44 -30.79
N GLU A 59 -4.76 6.86 -30.10
CA GLU A 59 -5.03 8.28 -29.86
C GLU A 59 -4.24 8.85 -28.66
N GLN A 60 -4.07 8.08 -27.59
CA GLN A 60 -3.50 8.57 -26.32
C GLN A 60 -2.08 8.10 -26.08
N CYS A 61 -1.69 6.96 -26.67
CA CYS A 61 -0.37 6.37 -26.48
C CYS A 61 0.50 6.45 -27.74
N GLY A 62 0.04 7.11 -28.81
CA GLY A 62 0.75 7.23 -30.08
C GLY A 62 1.03 5.89 -30.75
N GLY A 63 0.13 4.91 -30.58
CA GLY A 63 0.27 3.55 -31.11
C GLY A 63 1.33 2.70 -30.39
N GLN A 64 1.83 3.13 -29.22
CA GLN A 64 2.90 2.41 -28.51
C GLN A 64 2.38 1.44 -27.44
N ALA A 65 1.10 1.53 -27.05
CA ALA A 65 0.54 0.61 -26.06
C ALA A 65 0.26 -0.77 -26.65
N HIS A 66 -0.25 -0.83 -27.88
CA HIS A 66 -0.36 -2.04 -28.68
C HIS A 66 0.41 -1.85 -29.98
N VAL A 67 1.54 -2.55 -30.12
CA VAL A 67 2.40 -2.43 -31.31
C VAL A 67 2.08 -3.51 -32.32
N ASP A 68 2.25 -3.17 -33.60
CA ASP A 68 2.08 -4.12 -34.70
C ASP A 68 3.00 -5.33 -34.54
N TRP A 69 2.47 -6.50 -34.91
CA TRP A 69 3.24 -7.72 -34.98
C TRP A 69 4.24 -7.64 -36.12
N LYS A 70 5.50 -7.96 -35.82
CA LYS A 70 6.56 -8.00 -36.81
C LYS A 70 7.37 -9.30 -36.73
N PRO A 71 7.89 -9.79 -37.86
CA PRO A 71 8.80 -10.92 -37.87
C PRO A 71 10.04 -10.66 -37.03
N PHE A 72 10.47 -11.68 -36.30
CA PHE A 72 11.67 -11.66 -35.46
C PHE A 72 12.36 -13.02 -35.51
N LEU A 73 13.68 -13.02 -35.68
CA LEU A 73 14.48 -14.24 -35.64
C LEU A 73 15.02 -14.43 -34.21
N HIS A 74 14.33 -15.24 -33.42
CA HIS A 74 14.74 -15.53 -32.05
C HIS A 74 15.93 -16.50 -32.03
N PRO A 75 16.99 -16.24 -31.24
CA PRO A 75 18.22 -17.05 -31.24
C PRO A 75 18.02 -18.55 -31.00
N GLN A 76 16.98 -18.93 -30.25
CA GLN A 76 16.67 -20.33 -29.92
C GLN A 76 15.43 -20.88 -30.61
N LEU A 77 14.48 -20.02 -31.01
CA LEU A 77 13.16 -20.44 -31.49
C LEU A 77 13.03 -20.32 -33.02
N GLY A 78 13.99 -19.67 -33.69
CA GLY A 78 13.90 -19.42 -35.12
C GLY A 78 12.91 -18.29 -35.43
N GLN A 79 12.15 -18.43 -36.52
CA GLN A 79 11.21 -17.41 -36.96
C GLN A 79 9.98 -17.36 -36.04
N VAL A 80 9.76 -16.20 -35.42
CA VAL A 80 8.59 -15.89 -34.59
C VAL A 80 8.09 -14.49 -34.93
N GLU A 81 6.95 -14.09 -34.39
CA GLU A 81 6.49 -12.71 -34.43
C GLU A 81 6.53 -12.10 -33.03
N ILE A 82 6.83 -10.82 -32.94
CA ILE A 82 6.77 -10.04 -31.70
C ILE A 82 5.87 -8.83 -31.91
N GLY A 83 4.95 -8.60 -30.98
CA GLY A 83 4.01 -7.50 -31.03
C GLY A 83 2.97 -7.60 -29.93
N GLY A 84 1.89 -6.84 -30.09
CA GLY A 84 0.77 -6.79 -29.17
C GLY A 84 0.97 -5.77 -28.04
N TRP A 85 0.30 -6.01 -26.91
CA TRP A 85 0.29 -5.11 -25.77
C TRP A 85 1.67 -5.02 -25.08
N ASP A 86 2.19 -3.80 -24.93
CA ASP A 86 3.28 -3.50 -24.00
C ASP A 86 2.75 -3.63 -22.57
N LYS A 87 2.97 -4.83 -22.03
CA LYS A 87 2.51 -5.19 -20.69
C LYS A 87 3.16 -4.37 -19.59
N MET A 88 4.35 -3.80 -19.84
CA MET A 88 5.12 -3.15 -18.78
C MET A 88 4.85 -1.65 -18.73
N ASN A 89 4.92 -0.95 -19.87
CA ASN A 89 4.88 0.51 -19.88
C ASN A 89 3.46 1.10 -20.02
N TYR A 90 2.50 0.30 -20.46
CA TYR A 90 1.14 0.76 -20.75
C TYR A 90 0.05 -0.08 -20.09
N TRP A 91 0.27 -1.40 -19.95
CA TRP A 91 -0.74 -2.27 -19.34
C TRP A 91 -0.68 -2.31 -17.81
N ARG A 92 0.50 -2.64 -17.25
CA ARG A 92 0.68 -2.74 -15.78
C ARG A 92 1.02 -1.41 -15.13
N ASN A 93 1.69 -0.53 -15.86
CA ASN A 93 2.06 0.78 -15.36
C ASN A 93 1.47 1.88 -16.26
N PRO A 94 1.26 3.08 -15.70
CA PRO A 94 0.91 4.23 -16.50
C PRO A 94 2.00 4.55 -17.53
N PRO A 95 1.62 5.01 -18.73
CA PRO A 95 2.52 5.63 -19.68
C PRO A 95 3.33 6.74 -18.99
N PRO A 96 4.59 6.98 -19.38
CA PRO A 96 5.47 7.96 -18.71
C PRO A 96 4.81 9.31 -18.43
N ALA A 97 4.07 9.86 -19.40
CA ALA A 97 3.38 11.15 -19.29
C ALA A 97 2.24 11.16 -18.24
N LEU A 98 1.67 10.01 -17.89
CA LEU A 98 0.56 9.88 -16.95
C LEU A 98 1.01 9.45 -15.54
N ARG A 99 2.28 9.08 -15.35
CA ARG A 99 2.78 8.55 -14.07
C ARG A 99 2.63 9.52 -12.91
N GLU A 100 2.94 10.80 -13.13
CA GLU A 100 2.83 11.82 -12.08
C GLU A 100 1.37 12.03 -11.65
N ARG A 101 0.46 12.14 -12.63
CA ARG A 101 -0.99 12.23 -12.40
C ARG A 101 -1.49 11.06 -11.57
N GLU A 102 -1.05 9.83 -11.90
CA GLU A 102 -1.48 8.63 -11.20
C GLU A 102 -0.90 8.58 -9.77
N ALA A 103 0.40 8.83 -9.62
CA ALA A 103 1.08 8.82 -8.33
C ALA A 103 0.54 9.89 -7.37
N ALA A 104 0.14 11.07 -7.88
CA ALA A 104 -0.37 12.18 -7.08
C ALA A 104 -1.63 11.85 -6.27
N ARG A 105 -2.38 10.81 -6.63
CA ARG A 105 -3.60 10.38 -5.93
C ARG A 105 -3.32 9.73 -4.57
N PHE A 106 -2.10 9.25 -4.35
CA PHE A 106 -1.78 8.37 -3.21
C PHE A 106 -1.25 9.09 -1.95
N PRO A 107 -0.40 10.14 -2.04
CA PRO A 107 0.18 10.79 -0.86
C PRO A 107 -0.84 11.30 0.15
N ALA A 108 -1.94 11.91 -0.31
CA ALA A 108 -2.98 12.42 0.58
C ALA A 108 -3.62 11.29 1.42
N TRP A 109 -3.92 10.16 0.78
CA TRP A 109 -4.48 8.99 1.46
C TRP A 109 -3.47 8.34 2.41
N MET A 110 -2.21 8.19 2.00
CA MET A 110 -1.15 7.70 2.89
C MET A 110 -0.93 8.60 4.11
N ASN A 111 -0.95 9.92 3.90
CA ASN A 111 -0.85 10.90 5.00
C ASN A 111 -2.02 10.75 5.97
N GLN A 112 -3.24 10.55 5.47
CA GLN A 112 -4.40 10.30 6.31
C GLN A 112 -4.24 9.04 7.17
N ILE A 113 -3.73 7.94 6.59
CA ILE A 113 -3.44 6.72 7.35
C ILE A 113 -2.37 6.99 8.42
N ALA A 114 -1.26 7.62 8.03
CA ALA A 114 -0.15 7.92 8.94
C ALA A 114 -0.59 8.82 10.11
N LEU A 115 -1.39 9.85 9.84
CA LEU A 115 -1.92 10.77 10.84
C LEU A 115 -3.01 10.13 11.73
N SER A 116 -3.58 9.01 11.29
CA SER A 116 -4.54 8.25 12.11
C SER A 116 -3.84 7.31 13.09
N LEU A 117 -2.54 7.07 12.96
CA LEU A 117 -1.81 6.17 13.85
C LEU A 117 -1.78 6.68 15.30
N PRO A 118 -1.52 5.79 16.27
CA PRO A 118 -1.37 6.18 17.66
C PRO A 118 -0.22 7.18 17.84
N LYS A 119 -0.43 8.18 18.68
CA LYS A 119 0.56 9.21 19.00
C LYS A 119 0.64 9.35 20.51
N LEU A 120 1.74 8.87 21.10
CA LEU A 120 1.96 9.01 22.53
C LEU A 120 2.50 10.41 22.85
N GLU A 121 1.85 11.08 23.79
CA GLU A 121 2.22 12.41 24.27
C GLU A 121 2.37 12.41 25.79
N LEU A 122 3.42 13.07 26.24
CA LEU A 122 3.66 13.32 27.65
C LEU A 122 2.80 14.49 28.11
N LEU A 123 1.78 14.21 28.91
CA LEU A 123 0.87 15.23 29.44
C LEU A 123 1.48 15.98 30.63
N ARG A 124 2.19 15.24 31.50
CA ARG A 124 2.74 15.81 32.74
C ARG A 124 3.93 15.01 33.23
N THR A 125 4.92 15.72 33.75
CA THR A 125 5.97 15.16 34.60
C THR A 125 6.06 15.99 35.89
N GLU A 126 5.93 15.33 37.03
CA GLU A 126 6.22 15.92 38.33
C GLU A 126 7.37 15.16 38.97
N VAL A 127 8.36 15.89 39.46
CA VAL A 127 9.46 15.34 40.26
C VAL A 127 9.45 16.04 41.61
N ARG A 128 9.39 15.28 42.70
CA ARG A 128 9.42 15.81 44.06
C ARG A 128 10.49 15.10 44.86
N ALA A 129 11.37 15.86 45.50
CA ALA A 129 12.28 15.29 46.50
C ALA A 129 11.47 14.80 47.70
N LEU A 130 11.80 13.60 48.17
CA LEU A 130 11.28 12.99 49.40
C LEU A 130 12.35 12.96 50.52
N GLY A 131 13.61 13.22 50.16
CA GLY A 131 14.77 13.23 51.05
C GLY A 131 16.03 13.63 50.29
N PRO A 132 17.23 13.49 50.90
CA PRO A 132 18.50 13.87 50.28
C PRO A 132 18.84 13.10 49.00
N ASP A 133 18.38 11.85 48.90
CA ASP A 133 18.73 10.87 47.85
C ASP A 133 17.50 10.17 47.24
N SER A 134 16.30 10.68 47.54
CA SER A 134 15.05 10.01 47.23
C SER A 134 14.10 10.97 46.52
N TRP A 135 13.55 10.55 45.38
CA TRP A 135 12.59 11.34 44.59
C TRP A 135 11.35 10.52 44.23
N ARG A 136 10.19 11.19 44.24
CA ARG A 136 8.96 10.69 43.65
C ARG A 136 8.80 11.32 42.27
N ILE A 137 8.80 10.48 41.24
CA ILE A 137 8.51 10.86 39.86
C ILE A 137 7.09 10.42 39.53
N ARG A 138 6.29 11.32 38.98
CA ARG A 138 4.96 11.02 38.43
C ARG A 138 4.90 11.49 36.99
N MET A 139 4.71 10.56 36.07
CA MET A 139 4.53 10.83 34.65
C MET A 139 3.11 10.47 34.23
N ALA A 140 2.49 11.30 33.39
CA ALA A 140 1.22 11.03 32.75
C ALA A 140 1.43 11.04 31.24
N VAL A 141 1.09 9.93 30.58
CA VAL A 141 1.20 9.75 29.12
C VAL A 141 -0.19 9.44 28.58
N ALA A 142 -0.53 10.02 27.44
CA ALA A 142 -1.79 9.73 26.74
C ALA A 142 -1.53 9.42 25.26
N ASN A 143 -2.47 8.69 24.66
CA ASN A 143 -2.55 8.57 23.21
C ASN A 143 -3.47 9.67 22.67
N SER A 144 -2.91 10.62 21.93
CA SER A 144 -3.69 11.67 21.25
C SER A 144 -3.95 11.37 19.77
N GLY A 145 -3.47 10.22 19.27
CA GLY A 145 -3.78 9.72 17.93
C GLY A 145 -5.21 9.17 17.80
N TYR A 146 -5.67 9.01 16.57
CA TYR A 146 -7.02 8.51 16.29
C TYR A 146 -7.18 7.03 16.64
N LEU A 147 -6.21 6.20 16.21
CA LEU A 147 -6.22 4.77 16.50
C LEU A 147 -5.72 4.48 17.92
N PRO A 148 -6.24 3.43 18.58
CA PRO A 148 -5.76 2.99 19.88
C PRO A 148 -4.30 2.53 19.79
N ALA A 149 -3.55 2.55 20.91
CA ALA A 149 -2.13 2.16 20.94
C ALA A 149 -1.84 0.74 20.41
N TYR A 150 -2.84 -0.14 20.39
CA TYR A 150 -2.75 -1.49 19.84
C TYR A 150 -3.18 -1.61 18.37
N VAL A 151 -3.58 -0.50 17.74
CA VAL A 151 -4.08 -0.33 16.36
C VAL A 151 -5.37 -1.12 16.07
N THR A 152 -5.37 -2.44 16.26
CA THR A 152 -6.52 -3.33 15.99
C THR A 152 -6.78 -4.28 17.16
N LYS A 153 -8.04 -4.67 17.37
CA LYS A 153 -8.38 -5.71 18.37
C LYS A 153 -7.74 -7.05 18.04
N ARG A 154 -7.55 -7.36 16.76
CA ARG A 154 -6.88 -8.58 16.31
C ARG A 154 -5.42 -8.64 16.80
N ALA A 155 -4.73 -7.51 16.86
CA ALA A 155 -3.37 -7.45 17.41
C ALA A 155 -3.32 -7.80 18.91
N LEU A 156 -4.34 -7.39 19.68
CA LEU A 156 -4.50 -7.79 21.09
C LEU A 156 -4.77 -9.28 21.24
N GLU A 157 -5.72 -9.82 20.45
CA GLU A 157 -6.09 -11.24 20.47
C GLU A 157 -4.90 -12.15 20.16
N ARG A 158 -4.06 -11.73 19.21
CA ARG A 158 -2.84 -12.45 18.82
C ARG A 158 -1.65 -12.21 19.76
N LYS A 159 -1.79 -11.34 20.76
CA LYS A 159 -0.73 -11.01 21.74
C LYS A 159 0.57 -10.54 21.09
N VAL A 160 0.46 -9.84 19.96
CA VAL A 160 1.61 -9.30 19.21
C VAL A 160 1.93 -7.85 19.59
N VAL A 161 1.05 -7.21 20.36
CA VAL A 161 1.30 -5.90 20.97
C VAL A 161 1.79 -6.08 22.40
N ARG A 162 2.79 -5.27 22.78
CA ARG A 162 3.26 -5.19 24.16
C ARG A 162 2.33 -4.32 24.99
N GLY A 163 2.27 -4.59 26.30
CA GLY A 163 1.68 -3.66 27.25
C GLY A 163 2.48 -2.35 27.33
N VAL A 164 2.02 -1.43 28.19
CA VAL A 164 2.75 -0.19 28.44
C VAL A 164 4.08 -0.50 29.13
N MET A 165 5.17 -0.06 28.53
CA MET A 165 6.53 -0.23 29.05
C MET A 165 7.10 1.15 29.41
N PHE A 166 7.74 1.24 30.57
CA PHE A 166 8.50 2.41 31.00
C PHE A 166 9.92 1.97 31.29
N GLU A 167 10.89 2.68 30.72
CA GLU A 167 12.32 2.46 30.95
C GLU A 167 12.91 3.76 31.49
N ILE A 168 13.73 3.64 32.54
CA ILE A 168 14.45 4.77 33.13
C ILE A 168 15.94 4.52 32.89
N HIS A 169 16.57 5.43 32.17
CA HIS A 169 18.01 5.43 32.01
C HIS A 169 18.61 6.45 32.98
N LEU A 170 19.55 5.99 33.80
CA LEU A 170 20.37 6.89 34.59
C LEU A 170 21.46 7.49 33.67
N PRO A 171 21.87 8.74 33.90
CA PRO A 171 23.04 9.27 33.22
C PRO A 171 24.26 8.37 33.50
N PRO A 172 25.22 8.27 32.55
CA PRO A 172 26.48 7.60 32.83
C PRO A 172 27.09 8.21 34.10
N ALA A 173 27.61 7.36 34.99
CA ALA A 173 28.28 7.84 36.20
C ALA A 173 29.43 8.77 35.78
N ASP A 174 29.42 10.00 36.29
CA ASP A 174 30.58 10.88 36.21
C ASP A 174 31.71 10.16 36.98
N PRO A 175 32.89 9.95 36.38
CA PRO A 175 33.99 9.20 37.00
C PRO A 175 34.51 9.82 38.30
#